data_AF-A0A370DG34-F1
#
_entry.id   AF-A0A370DG34-F1
#
_cell.length_a   1.000
_cell.length_b   1.000
_cell.length_c   1.000
_cell.angle_alpha   90.00
_cell.angle_beta   90.00
_cell.angle_gamma   90.00
#
_symmetry.space_group_name_H-M   'P 1'
#
loop_
_entity.id
_entity.type
_entity.pdbx_description
1 polymer ?
#
loop_
_entity_poly.entity_id
_entity_poly.type
_entity_poly.pdbx_seq_one_letter_code
_entity_poly.pdbx_strand_id
1 'polypeptide(L)'
;MVFLSFKVSKLKIIITLFMFYSLMSSQAINAQDKEAAAPQVVVQDIESLKTEVIELNRDLFVLEEDLLFSANTQVSVFLSMDADEFFKLDSVQLKLDDKIVSNYLYTEREIKALKRGGVQRLYIGNLTSGEHELTAFFIGKGPSDRDYKRGTTRKINKSDYAKYIELKITGNSSKEQPDFEVKVWE
;
A
#
# COMPACT_ATOMS: atom_id res chain seq x y z
N MET A 1 105.68 2.63 -6.76
CA MET A 1 105.02 3.61 -5.87
C MET A 1 103.72 4.22 -6.46
N VAL A 2 103.15 3.68 -7.56
CA VAL A 2 101.98 4.28 -8.27
C VAL A 2 100.62 3.69 -7.83
N PHE A 3 100.58 2.44 -7.35
CA PHE A 3 99.33 1.75 -7.00
C PHE A 3 98.66 2.23 -5.69
N LEU A 4 99.42 2.81 -4.74
CA LEU A 4 98.85 3.31 -3.48
C LEU A 4 98.05 4.62 -3.68
N SER A 5 98.46 5.48 -4.62
CA SER A 5 97.83 6.78 -4.89
C SER A 5 96.39 6.63 -5.43
N PHE A 6 96.17 5.66 -6.32
CA PHE A 6 94.84 5.39 -6.89
C PHE A 6 93.82 4.88 -5.86
N LYS A 7 94.27 4.13 -4.85
CA LYS A 7 93.36 3.56 -3.83
C LYS A 7 92.85 4.64 -2.87
N VAL A 8 93.69 5.62 -2.54
CA VAL A 8 93.31 6.78 -1.72
C VAL A 8 92.36 7.73 -2.47
N SER A 9 92.57 7.91 -3.78
CA SER A 9 91.68 8.72 -4.63
C SER A 9 90.27 8.11 -4.76
N LYS A 10 90.18 6.78 -4.96
CA LYS A 10 88.89 6.07 -5.00
C LYS A 10 88.15 6.11 -3.66
N LEU A 11 88.87 6.03 -2.55
CA LEU A 11 88.27 6.10 -1.21
C LEU A 11 87.74 7.51 -0.89
N LYS A 12 88.45 8.57 -1.31
CA LYS A 12 87.96 9.96 -1.19
C LYS A 12 86.67 10.17 -1.99
N ILE A 13 86.60 9.67 -3.23
CA ILE A 13 85.40 9.78 -4.08
C ILE A 13 84.18 9.10 -3.44
N ILE A 14 84.37 7.92 -2.84
CA ILE A 14 83.27 7.19 -2.16
C ILE A 14 82.79 7.95 -0.92
N ILE A 15 83.70 8.53 -0.13
CA ILE A 15 83.34 9.33 1.04
C ILE A 15 82.62 10.62 0.62
N THR A 16 83.06 11.29 -0.46
CA THR A 16 82.37 12.47 -0.97
C THR A 16 80.99 12.14 -1.53
N LEU A 17 80.81 10.99 -2.19
CA LEU A 17 79.49 10.52 -2.63
C LEU A 17 78.56 10.23 -1.45
N PHE A 18 79.08 9.62 -0.38
CA PHE A 18 78.30 9.31 0.82
C PHE A 18 77.89 10.59 1.59
N MET A 19 78.79 11.56 1.67
CA MET A 19 78.51 12.87 2.29
C MET A 19 77.51 13.70 1.46
N PHE A 20 77.51 13.53 0.14
CA PHE A 20 76.52 14.16 -0.75
C PHE A 20 75.14 13.49 -0.66
N TYR A 21 75.09 12.16 -0.48
CA TYR A 21 73.85 11.42 -0.26
C TYR A 21 73.17 11.81 1.07
N SER A 22 73.96 12.02 2.12
CA SER A 22 73.51 12.50 3.43
C SER A 22 72.92 13.91 3.39
N LEU A 23 73.38 14.78 2.48
CA LEU A 23 72.89 16.16 2.36
C LEU A 23 71.54 16.24 1.61
N MET A 24 71.25 15.28 0.73
CA MET A 24 69.99 15.20 -0.03
C MET A 24 68.84 14.58 0.76
N SER A 25 69.12 13.73 1.76
CA SER A 25 68.07 13.14 2.61
C SER A 25 67.42 14.13 3.58
N SER A 26 68.08 15.26 3.91
CA SER A 26 67.49 16.30 4.78
C SER A 26 66.48 17.21 4.08
N GLN A 27 66.36 17.19 2.74
CA GLN A 27 65.35 17.98 2.02
C GLN A 27 64.02 17.24 1.79
N ALA A 28 63.93 15.96 2.14
CA ALA A 28 62.72 15.16 1.95
C ALA A 28 61.68 15.27 3.08
N ILE A 29 61.95 16.03 4.15
CA ILE A 29 61.05 16.17 5.32
C ILE A 29 60.14 17.42 5.24
N ASN A 30 60.34 18.33 4.27
CA ASN A 30 59.56 19.58 4.15
C ASN A 30 58.67 19.67 2.89
N ALA A 31 58.22 18.54 2.35
CA ALA A 31 57.19 18.51 1.31
C ALA A 31 55.83 18.11 1.90
N GLN A 32 55.38 18.88 2.89
CA GLN A 32 54.00 18.92 3.30
C GLN A 32 53.50 20.35 3.02
N ASP A 33 52.30 20.45 2.45
CA ASP A 33 51.56 21.66 2.07
C ASP A 33 51.50 21.97 0.56
N LYS A 34 50.72 21.13 -0.15
CA LYS A 34 49.69 21.63 -1.07
C LYS A 34 48.66 20.54 -1.35
N GLU A 35 47.97 20.12 -0.30
CA GLU A 35 46.68 19.47 -0.47
C GLU A 35 45.67 20.57 -0.79
N ALA A 36 45.20 20.58 -2.04
CA ALA A 36 44.12 21.46 -2.45
C ALA A 36 42.90 21.17 -1.57
N ALA A 37 42.54 22.11 -0.72
CA ALA A 37 41.30 22.11 0.02
C ALA A 37 40.12 22.11 -0.98
N ALA A 38 39.68 20.92 -1.36
CA ALA A 38 38.33 20.73 -1.86
C ALA A 38 37.36 21.05 -0.69
N PRO A 39 36.30 21.84 -0.92
CA PRO A 39 35.43 22.30 0.15
C PRO A 39 34.76 21.09 0.81
N GLN A 40 35.08 20.88 2.10
CA GLN A 40 34.53 19.83 2.96
C GLN A 40 32.98 19.84 3.02
N VAL A 41 32.35 20.92 2.56
CA VAL A 41 30.90 21.08 2.43
C VAL A 41 30.28 20.05 1.46
N VAL A 42 30.99 19.69 0.37
CA VAL A 42 30.42 18.80 -0.67
C VAL A 42 30.47 17.32 -0.30
N VAL A 43 31.37 16.93 0.62
CA VAL A 43 31.50 15.53 1.05
C VAL A 43 30.43 15.16 2.07
N GLN A 44 30.06 16.10 2.96
CA GLN A 44 28.96 15.93 3.90
C GLN A 44 27.60 15.85 3.19
N ASP A 45 27.40 16.61 2.13
CA ASP A 45 26.16 16.60 1.34
C ASP A 45 25.95 15.27 0.59
N ILE A 46 27.01 14.57 0.19
CA ILE A 46 26.89 13.28 -0.51
C ILE A 46 26.59 12.14 0.48
N GLU A 47 27.10 12.20 1.71
CA GLU A 47 26.78 11.21 2.75
C GLU A 47 25.37 11.39 3.32
N SER A 48 24.89 12.64 3.45
CA SER A 48 23.51 12.94 3.86
C SER A 48 22.49 12.50 2.80
N LEU A 49 22.75 12.77 1.52
CA LEU A 49 21.89 12.34 0.41
C LEU A 49 21.85 10.81 0.23
N LYS A 50 22.95 10.10 0.52
CA LYS A 50 22.95 8.62 0.53
C LYS A 50 22.11 8.05 1.67
N THR A 51 22.10 8.71 2.83
CA THR A 51 21.31 8.29 3.99
C THR A 51 19.82 8.52 3.70
N GLU A 52 19.47 9.64 3.07
CA GLU A 52 18.09 9.98 2.68
C GLU A 52 17.51 9.01 1.62
N VAL A 53 18.31 8.53 0.67
CA VAL A 53 17.88 7.51 -0.31
C VAL A 53 17.72 6.11 0.31
N ILE A 54 18.41 5.82 1.41
CA ILE A 54 18.28 4.55 2.15
C ILE A 54 17.07 4.60 3.10
N GLU A 55 16.72 5.76 3.65
CA GLU A 55 15.52 5.94 4.47
C GLU A 55 14.23 5.96 3.63
N LEU A 56 14.22 6.61 2.45
CA LEU A 56 13.04 6.63 1.58
C LEU A 56 12.63 5.24 1.03
N ASN A 57 13.59 4.32 0.86
CA ASN A 57 13.27 2.95 0.44
C ASN A 57 12.71 2.09 1.59
N ARG A 58 12.91 2.46 2.86
CA ARG A 58 12.34 1.75 4.01
C ARG A 58 10.89 2.14 4.26
N ASP A 59 10.50 3.37 3.94
CA ASP A 59 9.10 3.80 4.01
C ASP A 59 8.22 3.09 2.96
N LEU A 60 8.77 2.82 1.77
CA LEU A 60 8.10 1.99 0.75
C LEU A 60 7.92 0.53 1.18
N PHE A 61 8.85 -0.03 1.96
CA PHE A 61 8.76 -1.40 2.45
C PHE A 61 7.72 -1.55 3.58
N VAL A 62 7.65 -0.56 4.48
CA VAL A 62 6.65 -0.54 5.57
C VAL A 62 5.24 -0.25 5.05
N LEU A 63 5.10 0.49 3.94
CA LEU A 63 3.82 0.66 3.25
C LEU A 63 3.40 -0.57 2.43
N GLU A 64 4.34 -1.36 1.89
CA GLU A 64 4.02 -2.62 1.22
C GLU A 64 3.65 -3.74 2.21
N GLU A 65 4.31 -3.85 3.36
CA GLU A 65 4.09 -4.94 4.32
C GLU A 65 2.70 -4.89 4.98
N ASP A 66 2.16 -3.70 5.27
CA ASP A 66 0.78 -3.53 5.79
C ASP A 66 -0.31 -3.87 4.75
N LEU A 67 -0.01 -3.76 3.46
CA LEU A 67 -0.89 -4.21 2.37
C LEU A 67 -0.82 -5.73 2.14
N LEU A 68 0.28 -6.39 2.55
CA LEU A 68 0.54 -7.82 2.27
C LEU A 68 -0.11 -8.79 3.27
N PHE A 69 -0.63 -8.31 4.42
CA PHE A 69 -1.30 -9.15 5.41
C PHE A 69 -2.79 -8.76 5.59
N SER A 70 -3.59 -8.98 4.54
CA SER A 70 -5.01 -8.58 4.43
C SER A 70 -6.01 -9.34 5.34
N ALA A 71 -5.64 -9.80 6.53
CA ALA A 71 -6.54 -10.62 7.35
C ALA A 71 -7.85 -9.89 7.72
N ASN A 72 -7.81 -8.55 7.81
CA ASN A 72 -8.94 -7.79 8.35
C ASN A 72 -9.46 -6.64 7.46
N THR A 73 -9.01 -6.50 6.21
CA THR A 73 -9.60 -5.53 5.24
C THR A 73 -10.88 -6.05 4.59
N GLN A 74 -11.34 -7.25 4.98
CA GLN A 74 -12.48 -7.90 4.35
C GLN A 74 -13.80 -7.16 4.62
N VAL A 75 -14.62 -7.05 3.58
CA VAL A 75 -16.02 -6.66 3.64
C VAL A 75 -16.87 -7.75 3.01
N SER A 76 -17.95 -8.13 3.70
CA SER A 76 -18.93 -9.08 3.19
C SER A 76 -20.32 -8.45 3.18
N VAL A 77 -21.00 -8.53 2.04
CA VAL A 77 -22.36 -8.01 1.87
C VAL A 77 -23.32 -9.16 1.66
N PHE A 78 -24.39 -9.16 2.44
CA PHE A 78 -25.43 -10.18 2.45
C PHE A 78 -26.78 -9.58 2.08
N LEU A 79 -27.65 -10.41 1.53
CA LEU A 79 -29.04 -10.11 1.26
C LEU A 79 -29.93 -11.06 2.05
N SER A 80 -30.89 -10.49 2.77
CA SER A 80 -32.01 -11.19 3.36
C SER A 80 -33.33 -10.54 2.90
N MET A 81 -34.39 -11.34 2.81
CA MET A 81 -35.68 -10.87 2.33
C MET A 81 -36.84 -11.51 3.10
N ASP A 82 -37.74 -10.66 3.58
CA ASP A 82 -38.99 -11.00 4.25
C ASP A 82 -40.09 -10.05 3.78
N ALA A 83 -40.46 -10.15 2.51
CA ALA A 83 -41.39 -9.23 1.83
C ALA A 83 -42.40 -10.00 0.97
N ASP A 84 -42.98 -11.06 1.54
CA ASP A 84 -43.52 -12.19 0.78
C ASP A 84 -44.69 -11.85 -0.18
N GLU A 85 -45.29 -10.68 -0.05
CA GLU A 85 -46.44 -10.22 -0.85
C GLU A 85 -46.26 -8.84 -1.51
N PHE A 86 -45.23 -8.08 -1.11
CA PHE A 86 -45.07 -6.68 -1.55
C PHE A 86 -43.97 -6.48 -2.58
N PHE A 87 -43.09 -7.46 -2.77
CA PHE A 87 -42.00 -7.35 -3.71
C PHE A 87 -41.52 -8.70 -4.21
N LYS A 88 -41.42 -8.83 -5.53
CA LYS A 88 -40.76 -9.94 -6.21
C LYS A 88 -39.41 -9.43 -6.71
N LEU A 89 -38.35 -9.85 -6.06
CA LEU A 89 -36.99 -9.48 -6.45
C LEU A 89 -36.60 -10.20 -7.75
N ASP A 90 -36.08 -9.44 -8.72
CA ASP A 90 -35.51 -9.98 -9.95
C ASP A 90 -33.98 -9.87 -9.94
N SER A 91 -33.47 -8.71 -9.56
CA SER A 91 -32.02 -8.47 -9.55
C SER A 91 -31.55 -7.49 -8.48
N VAL A 92 -30.29 -7.65 -8.09
CA VAL A 92 -29.58 -6.72 -7.22
C VAL A 92 -28.28 -6.31 -7.86
N GLN A 93 -28.08 -5.00 -7.99
CA GLN A 93 -26.80 -4.41 -8.34
C GLN A 93 -26.19 -3.74 -7.10
N LEU A 94 -24.96 -4.09 -6.80
CA LEU A 94 -24.19 -3.53 -5.71
C LEU A 94 -23.07 -2.66 -6.25
N LYS A 95 -22.98 -1.44 -5.72
CA LYS A 95 -21.88 -0.51 -5.94
C LYS A 95 -21.17 -0.22 -4.64
N LEU A 96 -19.87 -0.07 -4.75
CA LEU A 96 -19.01 0.42 -3.69
C LEU A 96 -18.14 1.53 -4.29
N ASP A 97 -18.22 2.73 -3.72
CA ASP A 97 -17.58 3.96 -4.22
C ASP A 97 -17.84 4.18 -5.72
N ASP A 98 -19.13 4.18 -6.10
CA ASP A 98 -19.63 4.27 -7.48
C ASP A 98 -19.22 3.16 -8.46
N LYS A 99 -18.35 2.23 -8.04
CA LYS A 99 -17.93 1.07 -8.84
C LYS A 99 -18.88 -0.09 -8.64
N ILE A 100 -19.36 -0.68 -9.74
CA ILE A 100 -20.18 -1.90 -9.69
C ILE A 100 -19.29 -3.07 -9.25
N VAL A 101 -19.59 -3.65 -8.08
CA VAL A 101 -18.87 -4.78 -7.50
C VAL A 101 -19.64 -6.08 -7.59
N SER A 102 -20.97 -6.02 -7.74
CA SER A 102 -21.81 -7.20 -7.94
C SER A 102 -23.06 -6.83 -8.75
N ASN A 103 -23.52 -7.74 -9.61
CA ASN A 103 -24.79 -7.63 -10.30
C ASN A 103 -25.35 -9.05 -10.47
N TYR A 104 -26.45 -9.34 -9.78
CA TYR A 104 -26.97 -10.71 -9.66
C TYR A 104 -28.44 -10.77 -10.08
N LEU A 105 -28.75 -11.72 -10.97
CA LEU A 105 -30.10 -12.08 -11.39
C LEU A 105 -30.56 -13.31 -10.61
N TYR A 106 -31.77 -13.25 -10.08
CA TYR A 106 -32.32 -14.33 -9.26
C TYR A 106 -33.19 -15.29 -10.06
N THR A 107 -33.06 -16.57 -9.76
CA THR A 107 -34.01 -17.61 -10.17
C THR A 107 -35.18 -17.70 -9.19
N GLU A 108 -36.32 -18.22 -9.63
CA GLU A 108 -37.47 -18.45 -8.74
C GLU A 108 -37.13 -19.33 -7.53
N ARG A 109 -36.20 -20.29 -7.70
CA ARG A 109 -35.77 -21.18 -6.63
C ARG A 109 -34.98 -20.43 -5.56
N GLU A 110 -34.09 -19.52 -5.96
CA GLU A 110 -33.33 -18.67 -5.04
C GLU A 110 -34.23 -17.69 -4.32
N ILE A 111 -35.19 -17.08 -5.04
CA ILE A 111 -36.21 -16.22 -4.43
C ILE A 111 -37.01 -17.00 -3.38
N LYS A 112 -37.45 -18.23 -3.68
CA LYS A 112 -38.14 -19.08 -2.70
C LYS A 112 -37.26 -19.43 -1.50
N ALA A 113 -35.95 -19.55 -1.67
CA ALA A 113 -35.01 -19.79 -0.56
C ALA A 113 -34.85 -18.54 0.32
N LEU A 114 -34.69 -17.36 -0.28
CA LEU A 114 -34.62 -16.09 0.45
C LEU A 114 -35.89 -15.83 1.27
N LYS A 115 -37.07 -16.04 0.67
CA LYS A 115 -38.38 -15.91 1.34
C LYS A 115 -38.53 -16.81 2.57
N ARG A 116 -37.82 -17.94 2.60
CA ARG A 116 -37.82 -18.89 3.74
C ARG A 116 -36.76 -18.55 4.81
N GLY A 117 -36.22 -17.33 4.78
CA GLY A 117 -35.15 -16.89 5.68
C GLY A 117 -33.75 -17.26 5.20
N GLY A 118 -33.60 -17.65 3.93
CA GLY A 118 -32.29 -17.81 3.32
C GLY A 118 -31.53 -16.48 3.29
N VAL A 119 -30.22 -16.55 3.48
CA VAL A 119 -29.33 -15.38 3.39
C VAL A 119 -28.33 -15.64 2.28
N GLN A 120 -28.25 -14.74 1.31
CA GLN A 120 -27.28 -14.81 0.23
C GLN A 120 -26.11 -13.88 0.49
N ARG A 121 -24.89 -14.36 0.31
CA ARG A 121 -23.71 -13.49 0.22
C ARG A 121 -23.60 -12.93 -1.20
N LEU A 122 -23.83 -11.63 -1.35
CA LEU A 122 -23.79 -10.92 -2.63
C LEU A 122 -22.39 -10.54 -3.07
N TYR A 123 -21.52 -10.24 -2.10
CA TYR A 123 -20.16 -9.78 -2.35
C TYR A 123 -19.27 -10.14 -1.16
N ILE A 124 -18.03 -10.50 -1.48
CA ILE A 124 -16.92 -10.62 -0.54
C ILE A 124 -15.71 -10.02 -1.21
N GLY A 125 -15.02 -9.12 -0.54
CA GLY A 125 -13.83 -8.47 -1.07
C GLY A 125 -13.09 -7.68 -0.02
N ASN A 126 -12.10 -6.92 -0.43
CA ASN A 126 -11.31 -6.08 0.46
C ASN A 126 -11.68 -4.61 0.26
N LEU A 127 -11.63 -3.87 1.36
CA LEU A 127 -11.90 -2.45 1.44
C LEU A 127 -10.81 -1.80 2.28
N THR A 128 -10.22 -0.72 1.79
CA THR A 128 -9.21 0.06 2.53
C THR A 128 -9.82 0.66 3.79
N SER A 129 -8.99 1.01 4.77
CA SER A 129 -9.47 1.77 5.93
C SER A 129 -9.90 3.17 5.48
N GLY A 130 -11.00 3.69 6.04
CA GLY A 130 -11.56 5.00 5.67
C GLY A 130 -13.07 4.98 5.41
N GLU A 131 -13.59 6.11 4.90
CA GLU A 131 -14.99 6.23 4.51
C GLU A 131 -15.23 5.66 3.12
N HIS A 132 -16.26 4.84 3.01
CA HIS A 132 -16.72 4.23 1.77
C HIS A 132 -18.23 4.36 1.63
N GLU A 133 -18.71 4.42 0.39
CA GLU A 133 -20.13 4.46 0.09
C GLU A 133 -20.59 3.14 -0.54
N LEU A 134 -21.53 2.47 0.12
CA LEU A 134 -22.22 1.32 -0.45
C LEU A 134 -23.59 1.75 -0.97
N THR A 135 -23.83 1.49 -2.25
CA THR A 135 -25.12 1.72 -2.88
C THR A 135 -25.65 0.42 -3.46
N ALA A 136 -26.85 0.01 -3.05
CA ALA A 136 -27.52 -1.17 -3.57
C ALA A 136 -28.80 -0.79 -4.33
N PHE A 137 -28.95 -1.31 -5.54
CA PHE A 137 -30.16 -1.17 -6.36
C PHE A 137 -30.89 -2.51 -6.42
N PHE A 138 -32.14 -2.50 -6.00
CA PHE A 138 -33.06 -3.63 -6.07
C PHE A 138 -34.04 -3.38 -7.21
N ILE A 139 -34.14 -4.34 -8.13
CA ILE A 139 -35.05 -4.30 -9.27
C ILE A 139 -35.96 -5.52 -9.17
N GLY A 140 -37.24 -5.31 -9.42
CA GLY A 140 -38.23 -6.36 -9.34
C GLY A 140 -39.63 -5.87 -9.70
N LYS A 141 -40.62 -6.64 -9.26
CA LYS A 141 -42.04 -6.31 -9.38
C LYS A 141 -42.62 -5.97 -8.01
N GLY A 142 -43.31 -4.83 -7.91
CA GLY A 142 -44.08 -4.45 -6.74
C GLY A 142 -45.50 -5.04 -6.74
N PRO A 143 -46.38 -4.58 -5.84
CA PRO A 143 -47.79 -4.94 -5.86
C PRO A 143 -48.42 -4.58 -7.22
N SER A 144 -49.36 -5.41 -7.67
CA SER A 144 -50.03 -5.25 -8.98
C SER A 144 -49.11 -5.33 -10.20
N ASP A 145 -48.01 -6.08 -10.10
CA ASP A 145 -47.07 -6.40 -11.19
C ASP A 145 -46.37 -5.19 -11.84
N ARG A 146 -46.33 -4.08 -11.11
CA ARG A 146 -45.64 -2.87 -11.55
C ARG A 146 -44.13 -3.05 -11.45
N ASP A 147 -43.40 -2.55 -12.46
CA ASP A 147 -41.96 -2.43 -12.38
C ASP A 147 -41.56 -1.57 -11.17
N TYR A 148 -40.62 -2.09 -10.40
CA TYR A 148 -40.19 -1.49 -9.15
C TYR A 148 -38.67 -1.48 -9.08
N LYS A 149 -38.09 -0.28 -8.91
CA LYS A 149 -36.66 -0.07 -8.76
C LYS A 149 -36.39 0.84 -7.58
N ARG A 150 -35.56 0.39 -6.64
CA ARG A 150 -35.20 1.16 -5.44
C ARG A 150 -33.71 1.10 -5.19
N GLY A 151 -33.12 2.27 -4.92
CA GLY A 151 -31.75 2.39 -4.43
C GLY A 151 -31.74 2.64 -2.93
N THR A 152 -30.75 2.09 -2.23
CA THR A 152 -30.39 2.48 -0.87
C THR A 152 -28.89 2.74 -0.82
N THR A 153 -28.49 3.76 -0.05
CA THR A 153 -27.10 4.19 0.06
C THR A 153 -26.73 4.29 1.54
N ARG A 154 -25.55 3.78 1.89
CA ARG A 154 -25.02 3.81 3.25
C ARG A 154 -23.52 4.12 3.22
N LYS A 155 -23.12 5.14 3.98
CA LYS A 155 -21.72 5.37 4.31
C LYS A 155 -21.25 4.35 5.35
N ILE A 156 -20.09 3.76 5.08
CA ILE A 156 -19.42 2.77 5.92
C ILE A 156 -18.07 3.36 6.28
N ASN A 157 -17.76 3.41 7.57
CA ASN A 157 -16.43 3.73 8.03
C ASN A 157 -15.69 2.41 8.28
N LYS A 158 -14.75 2.06 7.40
CA LYS A 158 -13.94 0.84 7.49
C LYS A 158 -12.77 1.10 8.43
N SER A 159 -12.75 0.36 9.54
CA SER A 159 -11.61 0.24 10.45
C SER A 159 -10.74 -0.95 10.05
N ASP A 160 -9.77 -1.32 10.87
CA ASP A 160 -8.89 -2.46 10.63
C ASP A 160 -9.53 -3.82 10.93
N TYR A 161 -10.86 -3.89 11.08
CA TYR A 161 -11.62 -5.12 11.33
C TYR A 161 -12.54 -5.46 10.15
N ALA A 162 -12.83 -6.75 9.97
CA ALA A 162 -13.79 -7.18 8.96
C ALA A 162 -15.14 -6.49 9.17
N LYS A 163 -15.84 -6.15 8.10
CA LYS A 163 -17.19 -5.57 8.20
C LYS A 163 -18.23 -6.43 7.47
N TYR A 164 -19.36 -6.61 8.14
CA TYR A 164 -20.48 -7.37 7.62
C TYR A 164 -21.64 -6.42 7.38
N ILE A 165 -22.22 -6.48 6.19
CA ILE A 165 -23.30 -5.59 5.79
C ILE A 165 -24.47 -6.44 5.35
N GLU A 166 -25.62 -6.22 5.97
CA GLU A 166 -26.86 -6.87 5.60
C GLU A 166 -27.76 -5.88 4.88
N LEU A 167 -28.08 -6.21 3.64
CA LEU A 167 -29.18 -5.61 2.88
C LEU A 167 -30.44 -6.38 3.24
N LYS A 168 -31.38 -5.73 3.91
CA LYS A 168 -32.63 -6.35 4.35
C LYS A 168 -33.80 -5.75 3.58
N ILE A 169 -34.57 -6.61 2.93
CA ILE A 169 -35.83 -6.24 2.28
C ILE A 169 -36.98 -6.73 3.16
N THR A 170 -37.86 -5.84 3.59
CA THR A 170 -39.02 -6.18 4.43
C THR A 170 -40.33 -5.70 3.84
N GLY A 171 -41.42 -6.42 4.08
CA GLY A 171 -42.77 -5.98 3.76
C GLY A 171 -43.33 -5.01 4.80
N ASN A 172 -43.93 -3.92 4.36
CA ASN A 172 -44.68 -3.01 5.22
C ASN A 172 -46.18 -3.14 4.94
N SER A 173 -46.88 -3.93 5.75
CA SER A 173 -48.31 -4.19 5.58
C SER A 173 -49.17 -2.93 5.68
N SER A 174 -48.76 -1.93 6.47
CA SER A 174 -49.51 -0.68 6.61
C SER A 174 -49.45 0.21 5.37
N LYS A 175 -48.36 0.12 4.59
CA LYS A 175 -48.14 0.90 3.37
C LYS A 175 -48.35 0.08 2.10
N GLU A 176 -48.56 -1.22 2.25
CA GLU A 176 -48.59 -2.22 1.17
C GLU A 176 -47.36 -2.13 0.24
N GLN A 177 -46.18 -1.89 0.81
CA GLN A 177 -44.95 -1.62 0.06
C GLN A 177 -43.73 -2.28 0.69
N PRO A 178 -42.67 -2.56 -0.10
CA PRO A 178 -41.39 -3.00 0.45
C PRO A 178 -40.58 -1.84 1.06
N ASP A 179 -39.96 -2.12 2.19
CA ASP A 179 -38.93 -1.30 2.83
C ASP A 179 -37.55 -1.94 2.60
N PHE A 180 -36.52 -1.10 2.47
CA PHE A 180 -35.15 -1.51 2.18
C PHE A 180 -34.21 -0.90 3.22
N GLU A 181 -33.59 -1.75 4.02
CA GLU A 181 -32.73 -1.35 5.13
C GLU A 181 -31.30 -1.84 4.89
N VAL A 182 -30.32 -1.04 5.33
CA VAL A 182 -28.90 -1.43 5.34
C VAL A 182 -28.44 -1.48 6.79
N LYS A 183 -28.09 -2.68 7.27
CA LYS A 183 -27.50 -2.88 8.59
C LYS A 183 -26.02 -3.14 8.45
N VAL A 184 -25.23 -2.46 9.27
CA VAL A 184 -23.77 -2.61 9.30
C VAL A 184 -23.40 -3.17 10.66
N TRP A 185 -22.63 -4.25 10.64
CA TRP A 185 -22.14 -4.97 11.81
C TRP A 185 -20.61 -4.96 11.81
N GLU A 186 -20.01 -5.04 13.00
CA GLU A 186 -18.57 -5.17 13.22
C GLU A 186 -18.17 -6.60 13.53
#